data_AF-H3NKR0-F1
#
_entry.id   AF-H3NKR0-F1
#
_cell.length_a   1.000
_cell.length_b   1.000
_cell.length_c   1.000
_cell.angle_alpha   90.00
_cell.angle_beta   90.00
_cell.angle_gamma   90.00
#
_symmetry.space_group_name_H-M   'P 1'
#
loop_
_entity.id
_entity.type
_entity.pdbx_description
1 polymer ?
#
loop_
_entity_poly.entity_id
_entity_poly.type
_entity_poly.pdbx_seq_one_letter_code
_entity_poly.pdbx_strand_id
1 'polypeptide(L)'
;MVLGPFHLGMRTVKTGIAVFICILLSFFIFHDSPMLSSLAAIFTIRENLSTSYIFGKARLLGILVAGLVAGVFILLVPIRSGQDPHLIWLVPLAIMAFITLANGLKVNKGLISGSATLLVIFFNIPLDHQLSYAATRVLETAIGVVVALVVNYLLPHHHQAK
;
A
#
# COMPACT_ATOMS: atom_id res chain seq x y z
N MET A 1 -26.98 -5.25 11.74
CA MET A 1 -27.33 -6.68 11.88
C MET A 1 -26.35 -7.28 12.88
N VAL A 2 -26.85 -7.77 14.01
CA VAL A 2 -26.04 -8.38 15.07
C VAL A 2 -26.23 -9.89 14.99
N LEU A 3 -25.14 -10.63 14.78
CA LEU A 3 -25.13 -12.09 14.85
C LEU A 3 -24.30 -12.49 16.08
N GLY A 4 -24.95 -12.59 17.25
CA GLY A 4 -24.28 -12.87 18.51
C GLY A 4 -23.23 -11.80 18.88
N PRO A 5 -22.00 -12.16 19.30
CA PRO A 5 -20.96 -11.17 19.64
C PRO A 5 -20.43 -10.41 18.41
N PHE A 6 -20.74 -10.87 17.20
CA PHE A 6 -20.24 -10.29 15.95
C PHE A 6 -21.17 -9.20 15.43
N HIS A 7 -20.62 -7.99 15.31
CA HIS A 7 -21.32 -6.82 14.81
C HIS A 7 -20.70 -6.40 13.47
N LEU A 8 -21.48 -6.48 12.40
CA LEU A 8 -21.09 -5.95 11.09
C LEU A 8 -21.27 -4.43 11.09
N GLY A 9 -20.19 -3.72 11.41
CA GLY A 9 -20.13 -2.27 11.33
C GLY A 9 -20.14 -1.76 9.88
N MET A 10 -20.62 -0.54 9.68
CA MET A 10 -20.69 0.09 8.35
C MET A 10 -19.32 0.14 7.67
N ARG A 11 -18.25 0.37 8.45
CA ARG A 11 -16.86 0.33 7.95
C ARG A 11 -16.51 -1.01 7.32
N THR A 12 -16.94 -2.13 7.91
CA THR A 12 -16.68 -3.48 7.38
C THR A 12 -17.38 -3.69 6.03
N VAL A 13 -18.62 -3.22 5.92
CA VAL A 13 -19.39 -3.28 4.65
C VAL A 13 -18.72 -2.44 3.56
N LYS A 14 -18.33 -1.20 3.87
CA LYS A 14 -17.60 -0.33 2.94
C LYS A 14 -16.29 -0.99 2.47
N THR A 15 -15.56 -1.62 3.38
CA THR A 15 -14.34 -2.36 3.03
C THR A 15 -14.62 -3.50 2.06
N GLY A 16 -15.65 -4.31 2.33
CA GLY A 16 -16.05 -5.39 1.42
C GLY A 16 -16.41 -4.89 0.03
N ILE A 17 -17.17 -3.79 -0.06
CA ILE A 17 -17.55 -3.16 -1.34
C ILE A 17 -16.32 -2.64 -2.08
N ALA A 18 -15.39 -1.97 -1.40
CA ALA A 18 -14.18 -1.47 -2.03
C ALA A 18 -13.28 -2.59 -2.55
N VAL A 19 -13.13 -3.68 -1.80
CA VAL A 19 -12.39 -4.87 -2.25
C VAL A 19 -13.07 -5.50 -3.47
N PHE A 20 -14.40 -5.64 -3.44
CA PHE A 20 -15.15 -6.15 -4.59
C PHE A 20 -14.90 -5.32 -5.86
N ILE A 21 -14.93 -3.99 -5.75
CA ILE A 21 -14.62 -3.08 -6.86
C ILE A 21 -13.16 -3.23 -7.30
N CYS A 22 -12.19 -3.30 -6.38
CA CYS A 22 -10.78 -3.51 -6.73
C CYS A 22 -10.56 -4.82 -7.48
N ILE A 23 -11.23 -5.90 -7.08
CA ILE A 23 -11.18 -7.20 -7.76
C ILE A 23 -11.75 -7.06 -9.18
N LEU A 24 -12.94 -6.48 -9.34
CA LEU A 24 -13.53 -6.25 -10.66
C LEU A 24 -12.60 -5.43 -11.57
N LEU A 25 -12.07 -4.31 -11.08
CA LEU A 25 -11.15 -3.48 -11.87
C LEU A 25 -9.89 -4.25 -12.28
N SER A 26 -9.34 -5.06 -11.38
CA SER A 26 -8.12 -5.83 -11.67
C SER A 26 -8.39 -6.92 -12.72
N PHE A 27 -9.54 -7.60 -12.66
CA PHE A 27 -9.91 -8.64 -13.63
C PHE A 27 -10.23 -8.10 -15.02
N PHE A 28 -10.92 -6.95 -15.11
CA PHE A 28 -11.46 -6.45 -16.38
C PHE A 28 -10.62 -5.35 -17.04
N ILE A 29 -9.84 -4.59 -16.28
CA ILE A 29 -9.16 -3.39 -16.80
C ILE A 29 -7.64 -3.57 -16.80
N PHE A 30 -7.07 -3.98 -15.68
CA PHE A 30 -5.61 -3.94 -15.50
C PHE A 30 -4.92 -5.29 -15.77
N HIS A 31 -5.65 -6.41 -15.74
CA HIS A 31 -5.09 -7.77 -15.84
C HIS A 31 -3.93 -8.04 -14.86
N ASP A 32 -3.87 -7.26 -13.77
CA ASP A 32 -2.86 -7.32 -12.73
C ASP A 32 -3.38 -8.05 -11.48
N SER A 33 -2.51 -8.22 -10.48
CA SER A 33 -2.86 -8.93 -9.25
C SER A 33 -3.87 -8.13 -8.42
N PRO A 34 -5.10 -8.65 -8.18
CA PRO A 34 -6.10 -7.96 -7.36
C PRO A 34 -5.67 -7.79 -5.91
N MET A 35 -4.63 -8.49 -5.46
CA MET A 35 -4.17 -8.50 -4.08
C MET A 35 -3.71 -7.11 -3.63
N LEU A 36 -2.95 -6.40 -4.47
CA LEU A 36 -2.26 -5.18 -4.05
C LEU A 36 -3.20 -3.97 -4.00
N SER A 37 -4.07 -3.84 -5.02
CA SER A 37 -5.15 -2.86 -5.04
C SER A 37 -6.14 -3.09 -3.90
N SER A 38 -6.50 -4.35 -3.62
CA SER A 38 -7.40 -4.71 -2.52
C SER A 38 -6.81 -4.40 -1.14
N LEU A 39 -5.53 -4.74 -0.91
CA LEU A 39 -4.83 -4.37 0.34
C LEU A 39 -4.79 -2.85 0.51
N ALA A 40 -4.47 -2.11 -0.56
CA ALA A 40 -4.47 -0.65 -0.53
C ALA A 40 -5.84 -0.10 -0.16
N ALA A 41 -6.93 -0.66 -0.69
CA ALA A 41 -8.28 -0.24 -0.33
C ALA A 41 -8.61 -0.52 1.15
N ILE A 42 -8.33 -1.73 1.64
CA ILE A 42 -8.58 -2.14 3.03
C ILE A 42 -7.86 -1.21 4.01
N PHE A 43 -6.59 -0.91 3.75
CA PHE A 43 -5.81 -0.06 4.64
C PHE A 43 -6.21 1.42 4.57
N THR A 44 -6.77 1.86 3.44
CA THR A 44 -7.17 3.27 3.24
C THR A 44 -8.51 3.59 3.86
N ILE A 45 -9.46 2.64 3.90
CA ILE A 45 -10.76 2.87 4.52
C ILE A 45 -10.62 3.08 6.04
N ARG A 46 -10.97 4.29 6.46
CA ARG A 46 -11.10 4.72 7.86
C ARG A 46 -12.54 5.09 8.14
N GLU A 47 -12.80 5.46 9.38
CA GLU A 47 -14.07 6.06 9.81
C GLU A 47 -14.31 7.32 8.98
N ASN A 48 -13.60 8.42 9.24
CA ASN A 48 -13.85 9.64 8.47
C ASN A 48 -13.22 9.64 7.07
N LEU A 49 -13.84 10.36 6.13
CA LEU A 49 -13.29 10.56 4.79
C LEU A 49 -11.96 11.33 4.84
N SER A 50 -11.88 12.36 5.68
CA SER A 50 -10.65 13.15 5.88
C SER A 50 -9.49 12.29 6.38
N THR A 51 -9.74 11.38 7.32
CA THR A 51 -8.72 10.47 7.81
C THR A 51 -8.34 9.44 6.75
N SER A 52 -9.31 8.92 5.98
CA SER A 52 -9.05 8.04 4.83
C SER A 52 -8.15 8.71 3.80
N TYR A 53 -8.40 9.99 3.48
CA TYR A 53 -7.56 10.77 2.56
C TYR A 53 -6.13 10.93 3.07
N ILE A 54 -5.95 11.31 4.33
CA ILE A 54 -4.62 11.46 4.95
C ILE A 54 -3.88 10.12 4.94
N PHE A 55 -4.56 9.01 5.24
CA PHE A 55 -3.95 7.67 5.22
C PHE A 55 -3.60 7.21 3.80
N GLY A 56 -4.50 7.41 2.83
CA GLY A 56 -4.27 7.05 1.43
C GLY A 56 -3.09 7.81 0.83
N LYS A 57 -3.04 9.13 1.03
CA LYS A 57 -1.91 9.96 0.59
C LYS A 57 -0.59 9.52 1.22
N ALA A 58 -0.59 9.25 2.53
CA ALA A 58 0.61 8.79 3.21
C ALA A 58 1.09 7.43 2.69
N ARG A 59 0.17 6.52 2.35
CA ARG A 59 0.51 5.22 1.75
C ARG A 59 1.17 5.38 0.39
N LEU A 60 0.60 6.21 -0.49
CA LEU A 60 1.17 6.48 -1.81
C LEU A 60 2.56 7.10 -1.72
N LEU A 61 2.71 8.14 -0.92
CA LEU A 61 4.01 8.78 -0.70
C LEU A 61 5.02 7.82 -0.05
N GLY A 62 4.60 6.99 0.91
CA GLY A 62 5.45 5.98 1.52
C GLY A 62 5.98 4.97 0.51
N ILE A 63 5.14 4.46 -0.39
CA ILE A 63 5.54 3.51 -1.44
C ILE A 63 6.41 4.19 -2.50
N LEU A 64 6.11 5.45 -2.87
CA LEU A 64 6.94 6.23 -3.79
C LEU A 64 8.35 6.42 -3.25
N VAL A 65 8.49 6.88 -2.00
CA VAL A 65 9.81 7.07 -1.36
C VAL A 65 10.53 5.73 -1.21
N ALA A 66 9.82 4.66 -0.82
CA ALA A 66 10.39 3.32 -0.75
C ALA A 66 10.90 2.82 -2.11
N GLY A 67 10.15 3.04 -3.18
CA GLY A 67 10.56 2.69 -4.54
C GLY A 67 11.78 3.48 -5.02
N LEU A 68 11.86 4.77 -4.68
CA LEU A 68 13.05 5.60 -4.96
C LEU A 68 14.28 5.10 -4.20
N VAL A 69 14.13 4.80 -2.91
CA VAL A 69 15.21 4.24 -2.09
C VAL A 69 15.66 2.89 -2.64
N ALA A 70 14.72 2.02 -3.02
CA ALA A 70 15.04 0.75 -3.66
C ALA A 70 15.87 0.99 -4.93
N GLY A 71 15.42 1.88 -5.83
CA GLY A 71 16.10 2.21 -7.08
C GLY A 71 17.54 2.69 -6.85
N VAL A 72 17.77 3.59 -5.89
CA VAL A 72 19.12 4.08 -5.56
C VAL A 72 20.02 2.94 -5.09
N PHE A 73 19.53 2.07 -4.20
CA PHE A 73 20.32 0.98 -3.64
C PHE A 73 20.64 -0.11 -4.67
N ILE A 74 19.70 -0.40 -5.59
CA ILE A 74 19.89 -1.32 -6.70
C ILE A 74 21.00 -0.84 -7.65
N LEU A 75 21.09 0.48 -7.89
CA LEU A 75 22.15 1.06 -8.72
C LEU A 75 23.53 0.99 -8.05
N LEU A 76 23.59 1.13 -6.72
CA LEU A 76 24.85 1.05 -5.97
C LEU A 76 25.37 -0.39 -5.86
N VAL A 77 24.47 -1.34 -5.64
CA VAL A 77 24.80 -2.76 -5.50
C VAL A 77 23.78 -3.57 -6.31
N PRO A 78 24.12 -4.00 -7.54
CA PRO A 78 23.20 -4.77 -8.38
C PRO A 78 23.03 -6.19 -7.80
N ILE A 79 21.99 -6.37 -7.00
CA ILE A 79 21.66 -7.65 -6.38
C ILE A 79 21.08 -8.60 -7.42
N ARG A 80 21.80 -9.66 -7.78
CA ARG A 80 21.35 -10.62 -8.81
C ARG A 80 20.34 -11.65 -8.30
N SER A 81 20.32 -11.93 -6.99
CA SER A 81 19.40 -12.93 -6.42
C SER A 81 19.02 -12.60 -4.98
N GLY A 82 17.86 -13.08 -4.53
CA GLY A 82 17.37 -12.93 -3.15
C GLY A 82 18.20 -13.67 -2.08
N GLN A 83 19.29 -14.34 -2.47
CA GLN A 83 20.23 -15.03 -1.58
C GLN A 83 21.64 -14.40 -1.59
N ASP A 84 21.79 -13.23 -2.20
CA ASP A 84 23.07 -12.52 -2.22
C ASP A 84 23.51 -12.15 -0.79
N PRO A 85 24.71 -12.53 -0.32
CA PRO A 85 25.22 -12.18 1.00
C PRO A 85 25.21 -10.66 1.27
N HIS A 86 25.31 -9.84 0.22
CA HIS A 86 25.25 -8.38 0.34
C HIS A 86 23.91 -7.89 0.91
N LEU A 87 22.82 -8.64 0.74
CA LEU A 87 21.48 -8.30 1.28
C LEU A 87 21.49 -8.18 2.81
N ILE A 88 22.34 -8.92 3.51
CA ILE A 88 22.43 -8.93 4.98
C ILE A 88 22.68 -7.53 5.53
N TRP A 89 23.52 -6.75 4.85
CA TRP A 89 23.85 -5.38 5.26
C TRP A 89 23.07 -4.33 4.46
N LEU A 90 22.80 -4.60 3.19
CA LEU A 90 22.15 -3.64 2.30
C LEU A 90 20.70 -3.37 2.70
N VAL A 91 19.92 -4.41 3.00
CA VAL A 91 18.48 -4.26 3.30
C VAL A 91 18.25 -3.47 4.60
N PRO A 92 18.94 -3.74 5.73
CA PRO A 92 18.83 -2.90 6.91
C PRO A 92 19.20 -1.44 6.64
N LEU A 93 20.24 -1.20 5.82
CA LEU A 93 20.68 0.15 5.48
C LEU A 93 19.63 0.87 4.62
N ALA A 94 19.03 0.18 3.65
CA ALA A 94 17.94 0.71 2.84
C ALA A 94 16.70 1.04 3.69
N ILE A 95 16.35 0.20 4.67
CA ILE A 95 15.25 0.46 5.60
C ILE A 95 15.55 1.68 6.47
N MET A 96 16.75 1.79 7.04
CA MET A 96 17.14 2.96 7.84
C MET A 96 17.08 4.25 7.00
N ALA A 97 17.58 4.20 5.76
CA ALA A 97 17.51 5.32 4.81
C ALA A 97 16.04 5.69 4.48
N PHE A 98 15.19 4.69 4.25
CA PHE A 98 13.77 4.92 4.01
C PHE A 98 13.06 5.56 5.21
N ILE A 99 13.29 5.05 6.42
CA ILE A 99 12.65 5.56 7.64
C ILE A 99 13.08 7.02 7.90
N THR A 100 14.36 7.34 7.75
CA THR A 100 14.85 8.72 7.95
C THR A 100 14.25 9.67 6.93
N LEU A 101 14.18 9.30 5.65
CA LEU A 101 13.53 10.08 4.61
C LEU A 101 12.02 10.25 4.86
N ALA A 102 11.33 9.18 5.21
CA ALA A 102 9.89 9.20 5.50
C ALA A 102 9.56 10.09 6.70
N ASN A 103 10.40 10.07 7.75
CA ASN A 103 10.27 10.95 8.91
C ASN A 103 10.49 12.43 8.52
N GLY A 104 11.52 12.72 7.72
CA GLY A 104 11.80 14.08 7.23
C GLY A 104 10.66 14.64 6.37
N LEU A 105 10.02 13.78 5.56
CA LEU A 105 8.87 14.11 4.73
C LEU A 105 7.51 14.05 5.48
N LYS A 106 7.52 13.75 6.78
CA LYS A 106 6.32 13.62 7.64
C LYS A 106 5.30 12.58 7.13
N VAL A 107 5.77 11.49 6.52
CA VAL A 107 4.94 10.43 5.91
C VAL A 107 4.77 9.20 6.80
N ASN A 108 4.78 9.40 8.13
CA ASN A 108 4.88 8.31 9.11
C ASN A 108 3.79 7.23 8.97
N LYS A 109 2.59 7.60 8.53
CA LYS A 109 1.48 6.66 8.30
C LYS A 109 1.71 5.68 7.14
N GLY A 110 2.68 5.97 6.26
CA GLY A 110 3.09 5.14 5.13
C GLY A 110 4.30 4.25 5.40
N LEU A 111 4.90 4.32 6.59
CA LEU A 111 6.12 3.57 6.94
C LEU A 111 5.95 2.06 6.74
N ILE A 112 4.88 1.47 7.29
CA ILE A 112 4.65 0.01 7.20
C ILE A 112 4.52 -0.42 5.73
N SER A 113 3.75 0.30 4.92
CA SER A 113 3.56 -0.02 3.50
C SER A 113 4.83 0.16 2.67
N GLY A 114 5.61 1.21 2.95
CA GLY A 114 6.87 1.46 2.25
C GLY A 114 7.93 0.43 2.62
N SER A 115 8.11 0.12 3.90
CA SER A 115 9.04 -0.91 4.36
C SER A 115 8.69 -2.28 3.80
N ALA A 116 7.41 -2.66 3.79
CA ALA A 116 6.97 -3.91 3.17
C ALA A 116 7.31 -3.94 1.66
N THR A 117 7.15 -2.81 0.96
CA THR A 117 7.48 -2.72 -0.47
C THR A 117 8.98 -2.91 -0.71
N LEU A 118 9.84 -2.25 0.08
CA LEU A 118 11.29 -2.44 0.02
C LEU A 118 11.71 -3.89 0.24
N LEU A 119 11.18 -4.52 1.29
CA LEU A 119 11.46 -5.92 1.60
C LEU A 119 11.05 -6.85 0.47
N VAL A 120 9.87 -6.63 -0.12
CA VAL A 120 9.42 -7.46 -1.24
C VAL A 120 10.31 -7.27 -2.47
N ILE A 121 10.69 -6.03 -2.79
CA ILE A 121 11.60 -5.74 -3.91
C ILE A 121 12.93 -6.47 -3.73
N PHE A 122 13.57 -6.36 -2.57
CA PHE A 122 14.90 -6.93 -2.36
C PHE A 122 14.91 -8.46 -2.23
N PHE A 123 13.89 -9.06 -1.62
CA PHE A 123 13.89 -10.51 -1.34
C PHE A 123 13.14 -11.35 -2.37
N ASN A 124 12.13 -10.81 -3.05
CA ASN A 124 11.22 -11.62 -3.87
C ASN A 124 11.23 -11.27 -5.35
N ILE A 125 11.77 -10.11 -5.74
CA ILE A 125 11.71 -9.65 -7.14
C ILE A 125 13.09 -9.79 -7.78
N PRO A 126 13.20 -10.48 -8.93
CA PRO A 126 14.46 -10.59 -9.67
C PRO A 126 14.89 -9.22 -10.22
N LEU A 127 16.21 -9.02 -10.37
CA LEU A 127 16.85 -7.72 -10.62
C LEU A 127 16.26 -6.96 -11.82
N ASP A 128 15.95 -7.68 -12.90
CA ASP A 128 15.38 -7.16 -14.14
C ASP A 128 13.97 -6.58 -13.97
N HIS A 129 13.23 -7.03 -12.96
CA HIS A 129 11.85 -6.63 -12.73
C HIS A 129 11.65 -5.73 -11.49
N GLN A 130 12.71 -5.41 -10.73
CA GLN A 130 12.59 -4.63 -9.49
C GLN A 130 12.03 -3.21 -9.71
N LEU A 131 12.49 -2.52 -10.76
CA LEU A 131 12.01 -1.16 -11.08
C LEU A 131 10.58 -1.18 -11.64
N SER A 132 10.27 -2.10 -12.55
CA SER A 132 8.90 -2.26 -13.06
C SER A 132 7.94 -2.59 -11.92
N TYR A 133 8.35 -3.45 -10.99
CA TYR A 133 7.54 -3.80 -9.83
C TYR A 133 7.30 -2.64 -8.88
N ALA A 134 8.30 -1.79 -8.64
CA ALA A 134 8.13 -0.58 -7.84
C ALA A 134 7.09 0.38 -8.48
N ALA A 135 7.10 0.52 -9.81
CA ALA A 135 6.10 1.31 -10.53
C ALA A 135 4.69 0.69 -10.42
N THR A 136 4.56 -0.62 -10.65
CA THR A 136 3.29 -1.35 -10.46
C THR A 136 2.73 -1.17 -9.05
N ARG A 137 3.60 -1.25 -8.03
CA ARG A 137 3.21 -1.04 -6.62
C ARG A 137 2.61 0.33 -6.35
N VAL A 138 3.14 1.38 -6.99
CA VAL A 138 2.58 2.74 -6.89
C VAL A 138 1.21 2.79 -7.57
N LEU A 139 1.09 2.26 -8.78
CA LEU A 139 -0.13 2.29 -9.59
C LEU A 139 -1.27 1.52 -8.92
N GLU A 140 -1.05 0.27 -8.52
CA GLU A 140 -2.08 -0.55 -7.87
C GLU A 140 -2.51 0.05 -6.53
N THR A 141 -1.56 0.62 -5.78
CA THR A 141 -1.90 1.33 -4.54
C THR A 141 -2.73 2.58 -4.84
N ALA A 142 -2.42 3.32 -5.91
CA ALA A 142 -3.20 4.48 -6.31
C ALA A 142 -4.63 4.10 -6.65
N ILE A 143 -4.81 3.03 -7.44
CA ILE A 143 -6.12 2.48 -7.77
C ILE A 143 -6.89 2.11 -6.50
N GLY A 144 -6.27 1.34 -5.60
CA GLY A 144 -6.92 0.93 -4.34
C GLY A 144 -7.28 2.11 -3.43
N VAL A 145 -6.41 3.13 -3.35
CA VAL A 145 -6.67 4.36 -2.59
C VAL A 145 -7.84 5.13 -3.19
N VAL A 146 -7.88 5.31 -4.51
CA VAL A 146 -8.97 6.01 -5.20
C VAL A 146 -10.29 5.29 -4.97
N VAL A 147 -10.33 3.97 -5.17
CA VAL A 147 -11.53 3.15 -4.94
C VAL A 147 -12.00 3.29 -3.49
N ALA A 148 -11.10 3.18 -2.52
CA ALA A 148 -11.44 3.34 -1.11
C ALA A 148 -12.03 4.72 -0.78
N LEU A 149 -11.48 5.79 -1.36
CA LEU A 149 -11.98 7.15 -1.14
C LEU A 149 -13.36 7.34 -1.79
N VAL A 150 -13.55 6.85 -3.02
CA VAL A 150 -14.85 6.89 -3.71
C VAL A 150 -15.91 6.13 -2.92
N VAL A 151 -15.61 4.92 -2.46
CA VAL A 151 -16.55 4.12 -1.67
C VAL A 151 -16.85 4.78 -0.32
N ASN A 152 -15.84 5.34 0.36
CA ASN A 152 -16.07 6.00 1.64
C ASN A 152 -16.81 7.35 1.51
N TYR A 153 -16.70 8.01 0.36
CA TYR A 153 -17.45 9.21 0.02
C TYR A 153 -18.91 8.89 -0.34
N LEU A 154 -19.15 7.90 -1.21
CA LEU A 154 -20.49 7.56 -1.69
C LEU A 154 -21.37 6.92 -0.62
N LEU A 155 -20.79 6.14 0.29
CA LEU A 155 -21.53 5.50 1.38
C LEU A 155 -21.50 6.42 2.61
N PRO A 156 -22.62 7.03 3.03
CA PRO A 156 -22.63 7.96 4.16
C PRO A 156 -22.30 7.25 5.48
N HIS A 157 -21.80 8.01 6.45
CA HIS A 157 -21.91 7.61 7.86
C HIS A 157 -23.37 7.76 8.26
N HIS A 158 -24.05 6.67 8.59
CA HIS A 158 -25.21 6.78 9.44
C HIS A 158 -24.69 7.24 10.81
N HIS A 159 -24.72 8.55 11.04
CA HIS A 159 -24.85 9.07 12.40
C HIS A 159 -26.09 8.40 12.97
N GLN A 160 -25.91 7.45 13.88
CA GLN A 160 -26.90 7.21 14.91
C GLN A 160 -26.92 8.52 15.71
N ALA A 161 -27.83 9.42 15.34
CA ALA A 161 -28.15 10.59 16.12
C ALA A 161 -28.47 10.12 17.54
N LYS A 162 -27.78 10.68 18.52
CA LYS A 162 -28.15 10.60 19.92
C LYS A 162 -28.35 12.01 20.41
#